data_AF-A0A7K5E6J0-F1
#
_entry.id   AF-A0A7K5E6J0-F1
#
_cell.length_a   1.000
_cell.length_b   1.000
_cell.length_c   1.000
_cell.angle_alpha   90.00
_cell.angle_beta   90.00
_cell.angle_gamma   90.00
#
_symmetry.space_group_name_H-M   'P 1'
#
loop_
_entity.id
_entity.type
_entity.pdbx_description
1 polymer ?
#
loop_
_entity_poly.entity_id
_entity_poly.type
_entity_poly.pdbx_seq_one_letter_code
_entity_poly.pdbx_strand_id
1 'polypeptide(L)'
;VTENRSDLEDLHLYATPREQRFRRFASLEFEGQLYMTPSDFIQAVTSDEPKYAKKWRSLSKQELNQILMETPPVWKGSSKLFRNLNEKGVISYTEYLFLLCILTKPHAGFRIAFNMFDTDGNEMVDKKEFLVLQEIFRKKNEKREKRGDEEKRAMLRLQLYGYHTPTNSVLKTEGEDLVPRSYWDTLRRSTSQALFSDLAERADDISSSLSDTTLLVHFFGKKGKAELNFEDFYRFMDNLQTEVLEIEFLSYSNGMNTISEEDFAHILLRYTNVENTSSYLENMRGSIPEEKGITFEEFRSFFQFLNNLEDFTIAMQMYNFASRSIGQDEFKRAVYVATGVKLSPHLVNTVFKIFDVDRDDQLSYKEFIGIMKDRLNRGFRGYKPIQRYTTFKSCVRKELYSR
;
A
#
# COMPACT_ATOMS: atom_id res chain seq x y z
N VAL A 1 32.65 4.37 -7.95
CA VAL A 1 32.29 5.72 -7.46
C VAL A 1 31.47 5.53 -6.20
N THR A 2 32.02 5.89 -5.05
CA THR A 2 31.33 5.79 -3.76
C THR A 2 30.33 6.93 -3.69
N GLU A 3 29.05 6.67 -3.99
CA GLU A 3 27.98 7.62 -3.67
C GLU A 3 28.04 7.93 -2.17
N ASN A 4 28.32 9.18 -1.85
CA ASN A 4 28.47 9.63 -0.47
C ASN A 4 27.12 9.50 0.23
N ARG A 5 27.15 8.89 1.42
CA ARG A 5 25.99 8.70 2.31
C ARG A 5 25.25 10.00 2.63
N SER A 6 25.88 11.17 2.43
CA SER A 6 25.28 12.51 2.57
C SER A 6 24.23 12.81 1.50
N ASP A 7 24.43 12.39 0.26
CA ASP A 7 23.55 12.76 -0.86
C ASP A 7 22.24 11.94 -0.83
N LEU A 8 22.33 10.72 -0.30
CA LEU A 8 21.18 9.84 -0.01
C LEU A 8 20.27 10.38 1.09
N GLU A 9 20.85 10.95 2.15
CA GLU A 9 20.12 11.58 3.26
C GLU A 9 19.46 12.90 2.83
N ASP A 10 20.11 13.67 1.95
CA ASP A 10 19.56 14.92 1.43
C ASP A 10 18.31 14.72 0.55
N LEU A 11 18.25 13.65 -0.27
CA LEU A 11 17.07 13.36 -1.08
C LEU A 11 15.86 12.91 -0.24
N HIS A 12 16.07 12.46 1.00
CA HIS A 12 15.00 12.08 1.91
C HIS A 12 14.07 13.27 2.22
N LEU A 13 14.61 14.48 2.26
CA LEU A 13 13.85 15.72 2.56
C LEU A 13 12.86 16.11 1.46
N TYR A 14 13.10 15.70 0.22
CA TYR A 14 12.25 16.03 -0.94
C TYR A 14 11.23 14.92 -1.26
N ALA A 15 11.40 13.74 -0.69
CA ALA A 15 10.57 12.57 -0.92
C ALA A 15 9.36 12.53 0.04
N THR A 16 8.19 12.16 -0.48
CA THR A 16 7.01 11.82 0.32
C THR A 16 7.26 10.56 1.17
N PRO A 17 6.49 10.31 2.24
CA PRO A 17 6.67 9.11 3.08
C PRO A 17 6.64 7.80 2.28
N ARG A 18 5.84 7.74 1.21
CA ARG A 18 5.77 6.56 0.32
C ARG A 18 7.02 6.40 -0.54
N GLU A 19 7.55 7.50 -1.09
CA GLU A 19 8.80 7.51 -1.86
C GLU A 19 10.00 7.16 -0.95
N GLN A 20 10.03 7.70 0.27
CA GLN A 20 11.04 7.38 1.27
C GLN A 20 11.04 5.89 1.62
N ARG A 21 9.85 5.33 1.89
CA ARG A 21 9.71 3.89 2.18
C ARG A 21 10.12 3.06 0.97
N PHE A 22 9.72 3.43 -0.23
CA PHE A 22 10.15 2.75 -1.45
C PHE A 22 11.69 2.71 -1.56
N ARG A 23 12.34 3.87 -1.50
CA ARG A 23 13.81 3.98 -1.58
C ARG A 23 14.54 3.21 -0.48
N ARG A 24 13.96 3.16 0.72
CA ARG A 24 14.53 2.46 1.88
C ARG A 24 14.55 0.93 1.70
N PHE A 25 13.55 0.37 1.03
CA PHE A 25 13.41 -1.08 0.86
C PHE A 25 13.86 -1.57 -0.53
N ALA A 26 13.87 -0.71 -1.55
CA ALA A 26 14.38 -1.02 -2.88
C ALA A 26 15.83 -1.51 -2.83
N SER A 27 16.12 -2.58 -3.57
CA SER A 27 17.44 -3.22 -3.57
C SER A 27 18.10 -3.29 -4.96
N LEU A 28 17.37 -2.92 -6.01
CA LEU A 28 17.84 -3.01 -7.40
C LEU A 28 17.90 -1.62 -8.03
N GLU A 29 18.87 -1.42 -8.92
CA GLU A 29 19.03 -0.22 -9.72
C GLU A 29 19.30 -0.61 -11.19
N PHE A 30 18.65 0.07 -12.13
CA PHE A 30 18.87 -0.12 -13.56
C PHE A 30 18.73 1.24 -14.27
N GLU A 31 19.78 1.68 -14.97
CA GLU A 31 19.83 2.95 -15.71
C GLU A 31 19.43 4.18 -14.85
N GLY A 32 19.82 4.20 -13.57
CA GLY A 32 19.51 5.25 -12.61
C GLY A 32 18.14 5.11 -11.92
N GLN A 33 17.28 4.20 -12.36
CA GLN A 33 15.98 3.94 -11.76
C GLN A 33 16.06 2.82 -10.71
N LEU A 34 15.40 3.01 -9.57
CA LEU A 34 15.32 2.05 -8.48
C LEU A 34 14.12 1.12 -8.64
N TYR A 35 14.33 -0.15 -8.29
CA TYR A 35 13.32 -1.19 -8.32
C TYR A 35 13.31 -1.99 -7.01
N MET A 36 12.13 -2.51 -6.68
CA MET A 36 11.94 -3.51 -5.64
C MET A 36 11.90 -4.91 -6.23
N THR A 37 12.47 -5.87 -5.52
CA THR A 37 12.12 -7.28 -5.71
C THR A 37 10.77 -7.61 -5.06
N PRO A 38 10.12 -8.72 -5.42
CA PRO A 38 8.97 -9.24 -4.69
C PRO A 38 9.24 -9.41 -3.19
N SER A 39 10.43 -9.84 -2.80
CA SER A 39 10.84 -9.90 -1.39
C SER A 39 10.98 -8.51 -0.74
N ASP A 40 11.49 -7.51 -1.46
CA ASP A 40 11.54 -6.13 -0.95
C ASP A 40 10.13 -5.59 -0.69
N PHE A 41 9.20 -5.85 -1.62
CA PHE A 41 7.82 -5.45 -1.49
C PHE A 41 7.17 -6.08 -0.25
N ILE A 42 7.27 -7.41 -0.08
CA ILE A 42 6.76 -8.12 1.09
C ILE A 42 7.33 -7.48 2.36
N GLN A 43 8.64 -7.30 2.42
CA GLN A 43 9.29 -6.71 3.59
C GLN A 43 8.83 -5.28 3.86
N ALA A 44 8.63 -4.48 2.80
CA ALA A 44 8.14 -3.12 2.89
C ALA A 44 6.69 -3.05 3.39
N VAL A 45 5.87 -4.10 3.25
CA VAL A 45 4.49 -4.11 3.76
C VAL A 45 4.35 -4.81 5.11
N THR A 46 5.25 -5.73 5.47
CA THR A 46 5.17 -6.52 6.72
C THR A 46 6.14 -6.09 7.81
N SER A 47 7.13 -5.24 7.54
CA SER A 47 8.18 -4.85 8.50
C SER A 47 8.38 -3.34 8.56
N ASP A 48 8.70 -2.79 9.73
CA ASP A 48 8.90 -1.34 9.87
C ASP A 48 10.21 -0.87 9.22
N GLU A 49 11.27 -1.67 9.39
CA GLU A 49 12.60 -1.41 8.85
C GLU A 49 13.14 -2.63 8.09
N PRO A 50 14.04 -2.42 7.10
CA PRO A 50 14.70 -3.52 6.43
C PRO A 50 15.60 -4.29 7.40
N LYS A 51 15.58 -5.62 7.33
CA LYS A 51 16.38 -6.53 8.18
C LYS A 51 17.89 -6.26 8.09
N TYR A 52 18.36 -5.80 6.93
CA TYR A 52 19.76 -5.49 6.68
C TYR A 52 19.85 -4.16 5.93
N ALA A 53 20.96 -3.43 6.12
CA ALA A 53 21.27 -2.27 5.30
C ALA A 53 21.51 -2.72 3.86
N LYS A 54 20.50 -2.57 3.00
CA LYS A 54 20.60 -2.93 1.59
C LYS A 54 21.40 -1.86 0.85
N LYS A 55 22.43 -2.30 0.13
CA LYS A 55 23.04 -1.52 -0.95
C LYS A 55 22.29 -1.86 -2.23
N TRP A 56 22.09 -0.87 -3.10
CA TRP A 56 21.52 -1.12 -4.41
C TRP A 56 22.48 -1.95 -5.25
N ARG A 57 21.96 -3.02 -5.84
CA ARG A 57 22.65 -3.80 -6.86
C ARG A 57 22.27 -3.23 -8.22
N SER A 58 23.25 -2.69 -8.93
CA SER A 58 23.09 -2.30 -10.33
C SER A 58 22.92 -3.54 -11.21
N LEU A 59 21.89 -3.54 -12.05
CA LEU A 59 21.58 -4.60 -13.00
C LEU A 59 22.08 -4.23 -14.40
N SER A 60 22.53 -5.22 -15.15
CA SER A 60 22.69 -5.10 -16.60
C SER A 60 21.37 -5.41 -17.33
N LYS A 61 21.24 -4.95 -18.58
CA LYS A 61 20.05 -5.22 -19.41
C LYS A 61 19.83 -6.72 -19.65
N GLN A 62 20.92 -7.49 -19.71
CA GLN A 62 20.85 -8.96 -19.87
C GLN A 62 20.31 -9.62 -18.60
N GLU A 63 20.78 -9.22 -17.42
CA GLU A 63 20.27 -9.73 -16.14
C GLU A 63 18.79 -9.37 -15.94
N LEU A 64 18.42 -8.13 -16.25
CA LEU A 64 17.02 -7.68 -16.18
C LEU A 64 16.12 -8.57 -17.07
N ASN A 65 16.52 -8.78 -18.33
CA ASN A 65 15.78 -9.65 -19.24
C ASN A 65 15.70 -11.09 -18.73
N GLN A 66 16.78 -11.62 -18.13
CA GLN A 66 16.78 -12.96 -17.56
C GLN A 66 15.79 -13.09 -16.40
N ILE A 67 15.75 -12.10 -15.49
CA ILE A 67 14.77 -12.04 -14.40
C ILE A 67 13.35 -12.06 -14.96
N LEU A 68 13.08 -11.22 -15.96
CA LEU A 68 11.75 -11.11 -16.59
C LEU A 68 11.36 -12.36 -17.38
N MET A 69 12.33 -13.13 -17.89
CA MET A 69 12.05 -14.39 -18.59
C MET A 69 11.48 -15.47 -17.67
N GLU A 70 11.81 -15.42 -16.37
CA GLU A 70 11.35 -16.36 -15.35
C GLU A 70 9.96 -15.99 -14.78
N THR A 71 9.43 -14.81 -15.12
CA THR A 71 8.11 -14.36 -14.69
C THR A 71 7.01 -15.33 -15.16
N PRO A 72 6.21 -15.89 -14.24
CA PRO A 72 5.09 -16.77 -14.60
C PRO A 72 3.98 -15.96 -15.29
N PRO A 73 3.22 -16.56 -16.21
CA PRO A 73 2.05 -15.91 -16.80
C PRO A 73 0.88 -15.81 -15.80
N VAL A 74 -0.10 -14.95 -16.10
CA VAL A 74 -1.25 -14.63 -15.21
C VAL A 74 -2.05 -15.85 -14.72
N TRP A 75 -2.22 -16.88 -15.55
CA TRP A 75 -2.94 -18.12 -15.20
C TRP A 75 -2.20 -19.00 -14.18
N LYS A 76 -0.91 -18.72 -13.90
CA LYS A 76 -0.14 -19.33 -12.81
C LYS A 76 -0.14 -18.48 -11.53
N GLY A 77 -0.95 -17.41 -11.47
CA GLY A 77 -1.13 -16.60 -10.27
C GLY A 77 -1.64 -17.44 -9.09
N SER A 78 -1.07 -17.21 -7.90
CA SER A 78 -1.46 -17.87 -6.65
C SER A 78 -1.14 -16.98 -5.45
N SER A 79 -1.62 -17.30 -4.25
CA SER A 79 -1.23 -16.63 -2.99
C SER A 79 0.23 -16.85 -2.59
N LYS A 80 1.04 -17.48 -3.44
CA LYS A 80 2.49 -17.72 -3.25
C LYS A 80 3.33 -17.06 -4.35
N LEU A 81 2.73 -16.23 -5.21
CA LEU A 81 3.40 -15.66 -6.38
C LEU A 81 4.65 -14.87 -5.96
N PHE A 82 4.51 -13.92 -5.03
CA PHE A 82 5.63 -13.07 -4.62
C PHE A 82 6.68 -13.84 -3.84
N ARG A 83 6.28 -14.80 -3.00
CA ARG A 83 7.20 -15.68 -2.27
C ARG A 83 7.98 -16.61 -3.18
N ASN A 84 7.34 -17.16 -4.21
CA ASN A 84 8.00 -18.04 -5.18
C ASN A 84 8.99 -17.28 -6.06
N LEU A 85 8.65 -16.04 -6.45
CA LEU A 85 9.57 -15.17 -7.19
C LEU A 85 10.72 -14.68 -6.31
N ASN A 86 10.46 -14.38 -5.03
CA ASN A 86 11.46 -13.93 -4.05
C ASN A 86 12.28 -12.72 -4.56
N GLU A 87 13.56 -12.91 -4.88
CA GLU A 87 14.45 -11.87 -5.42
C GLU A 87 14.39 -11.77 -6.96
N LYS A 88 13.71 -12.70 -7.63
CA LYS A 88 13.62 -12.82 -9.08
C LYS A 88 12.44 -12.03 -9.64
N GLY A 89 12.46 -10.72 -9.42
CA GLY A 89 11.50 -9.81 -10.02
C GLY A 89 11.93 -8.37 -9.83
N VAL A 90 11.38 -7.51 -10.66
CA VAL A 90 11.47 -6.05 -10.57
C VAL A 90 10.08 -5.43 -10.48
N ILE A 91 9.93 -4.48 -9.57
CA ILE A 91 8.72 -3.72 -9.28
C ILE A 91 9.11 -2.24 -9.22
N SER A 92 8.53 -1.42 -10.09
CA SER A 92 8.78 0.02 -10.12
C SER A 92 8.04 0.76 -9.00
N TYR A 93 8.34 2.05 -8.81
CA TYR A 93 7.65 2.85 -7.79
C TYR A 93 6.13 2.97 -8.05
N THR A 94 5.72 3.11 -9.30
CA THR A 94 4.30 3.21 -9.67
C THR A 94 3.56 1.90 -9.43
N GLU A 95 4.21 0.77 -9.68
CA GLU A 95 3.70 -0.56 -9.38
C GLU A 95 3.64 -0.82 -7.87
N TYR A 96 4.66 -0.38 -7.11
CA TYR A 96 4.62 -0.40 -5.66
C TYR A 96 3.38 0.34 -5.11
N LEU A 97 3.09 1.53 -5.64
CA LEU A 97 1.87 2.26 -5.27
C LEU A 97 0.60 1.50 -5.64
N PHE A 98 0.55 0.91 -6.84
CA PHE A 98 -0.57 0.08 -7.28
C PHE A 98 -0.81 -1.09 -6.32
N LEU A 99 0.25 -1.85 -6.00
CA LEU A 99 0.18 -2.99 -5.07
C LEU A 99 -0.27 -2.56 -3.67
N LEU A 100 0.27 -1.46 -3.13
CA LEU A 100 -0.20 -0.91 -1.84
C LEU A 100 -1.70 -0.60 -1.87
N CYS A 101 -2.22 -0.12 -3.00
CA CYS A 101 -3.62 0.23 -3.13
C CYS A 101 -4.51 -0.98 -3.32
N ILE A 102 -3.99 -2.10 -3.84
CA ILE A 102 -4.68 -3.38 -3.81
C ILE A 102 -4.85 -3.83 -2.36
N LEU A 103 -3.81 -3.75 -1.52
CA LEU A 103 -3.83 -4.29 -0.15
C LEU A 103 -4.91 -3.71 0.77
N THR A 104 -5.45 -2.54 0.46
CA THR A 104 -6.48 -1.86 1.26
C THR A 104 -7.81 -1.71 0.50
N LYS A 105 -7.95 -2.32 -0.68
CA LYS A 105 -9.17 -2.19 -1.49
C LYS A 105 -10.17 -3.29 -1.14
N PRO A 106 -11.45 -2.97 -0.89
CA PRO A 106 -12.49 -3.98 -0.74
C PRO A 106 -12.75 -4.71 -2.05
N HIS A 107 -13.25 -5.95 -1.99
CA HIS A 107 -13.53 -6.77 -3.17
C HIS A 107 -14.54 -6.12 -4.12
N ALA A 108 -15.58 -5.46 -3.58
CA ALA A 108 -16.53 -4.68 -4.38
C ALA A 108 -15.84 -3.56 -5.18
N GLY A 109 -14.73 -3.04 -4.65
CA GLY A 109 -13.89 -2.07 -5.33
C GLY A 109 -13.07 -2.64 -6.48
N PHE A 110 -12.88 -3.96 -6.62
CA PHE A 110 -12.02 -4.53 -7.67
C PHE A 110 -12.61 -4.27 -9.06
N ARG A 111 -13.93 -4.44 -9.22
CA ARG A 111 -14.61 -4.12 -10.50
C ARG A 111 -14.51 -2.64 -10.84
N ILE A 112 -14.66 -1.77 -9.84
CA ILE A 112 -14.51 -0.31 -10.04
C ILE A 112 -13.07 0.02 -10.46
N ALA A 113 -12.07 -0.66 -9.90
CA ALA A 113 -10.68 -0.48 -10.32
C ALA A 113 -10.46 -0.93 -11.76
N PHE A 114 -10.96 -2.11 -12.12
CA PHE A 114 -10.88 -2.65 -13.48
C PHE A 114 -11.50 -1.70 -14.50
N ASN A 115 -12.73 -1.23 -14.24
CA ASN A 115 -13.41 -0.26 -15.11
C ASN A 115 -12.73 1.11 -15.17
N MET A 116 -11.82 1.44 -14.24
CA MET A 116 -11.01 2.66 -14.33
C MET A 116 -9.79 2.48 -15.23
N PHE A 117 -9.40 1.23 -15.53
CA PHE A 117 -8.34 0.90 -16.47
C PHE A 117 -8.89 0.69 -17.89
N ASP A 118 -9.99 -0.04 -18.00
CA ASP A 118 -10.70 -0.31 -19.26
C ASP A 118 -11.34 1.01 -19.76
N THR A 119 -10.61 1.72 -20.61
CA THR A 119 -10.97 3.05 -21.10
C THR A 119 -11.87 3.01 -22.34
N ASP A 120 -11.74 1.94 -23.13
CA ASP A 120 -12.53 1.73 -24.34
C ASP A 120 -13.80 0.89 -24.10
N GLY A 121 -13.93 0.29 -22.91
CA GLY A 121 -15.10 -0.47 -22.48
C GLY A 121 -15.16 -1.88 -23.08
N ASN A 122 -14.02 -2.43 -23.49
CA ASN A 122 -13.94 -3.74 -24.16
C ASN A 122 -13.92 -4.93 -23.16
N GLU A 123 -14.04 -4.66 -21.85
CA GLU A 123 -13.97 -5.62 -20.74
C GLU A 123 -12.61 -6.32 -20.58
N MET A 124 -11.58 -5.75 -21.17
CA MET A 124 -10.18 -6.15 -21.08
C MET A 124 -9.35 -4.92 -20.67
N VAL A 125 -8.14 -5.18 -20.17
CA VAL A 125 -7.15 -4.13 -19.93
C VAL A 125 -5.92 -4.47 -20.75
N ASP A 126 -5.48 -3.57 -21.60
CA ASP A 126 -4.26 -3.73 -22.38
C ASP A 126 -3.02 -3.13 -21.65
N LYS A 127 -1.84 -3.37 -22.22
CA LYS A 127 -0.58 -2.84 -21.65
C LYS A 127 -0.55 -1.32 -21.63
N LYS A 128 -1.12 -0.65 -22.63
CA LYS A 128 -1.10 0.82 -22.74
C LYS A 128 -1.99 1.43 -21.66
N GLU A 129 -3.20 0.93 -21.50
CA GLU A 129 -4.17 1.34 -20.49
C GLU A 129 -3.59 1.20 -19.08
N PHE A 130 -2.89 0.09 -18.81
CA PHE A 130 -2.19 -0.08 -17.53
C PHE A 130 -1.08 0.95 -17.30
N LEU A 131 -0.35 1.31 -18.36
CA LEU A 131 0.75 2.29 -18.30
C LEU A 131 0.27 3.74 -18.16
N VAL A 132 -0.96 4.08 -18.57
CA VAL A 132 -1.52 5.45 -18.41
C VAL A 132 -1.44 5.92 -16.96
N LEU A 133 -1.56 5.01 -15.99
CA LEU A 133 -1.38 5.32 -14.58
C LEU A 133 0.00 5.89 -14.25
N GLN A 134 1.04 5.28 -14.78
CA GLN A 134 2.41 5.67 -14.47
C GLN A 134 2.61 7.14 -14.87
N GLU A 135 1.99 7.52 -15.98
CA GLU A 135 2.03 8.88 -16.52
C GLU A 135 1.22 9.88 -15.68
N ILE A 136 0.03 9.50 -15.19
CA ILE A 136 -0.77 10.36 -14.31
C ILE A 136 0.00 10.71 -13.02
N PHE A 137 0.65 9.72 -12.39
CA PHE A 137 1.42 9.96 -11.17
C PHE A 137 2.71 10.73 -11.44
N ARG A 138 3.36 10.47 -12.58
CA ARG A 138 4.54 11.24 -13.03
C ARG A 138 4.20 12.72 -13.17
N LYS A 139 3.15 13.07 -13.94
CA LYS A 139 2.71 14.46 -14.16
C LYS A 139 2.26 15.15 -12.87
N LYS A 140 1.65 14.41 -11.93
CA LYS A 140 1.27 14.95 -10.62
C LYS A 140 2.49 15.39 -9.81
N ASN A 141 3.63 14.69 -9.92
CA ASN A 141 4.84 15.05 -9.20
C ASN A 141 5.54 16.28 -9.81
N GLU A 142 5.46 16.48 -11.13
CA GLU A 142 5.95 17.69 -11.82
C GLU A 142 5.29 18.97 -11.30
N LYS A 143 3.98 18.93 -11.05
CA LYS A 143 3.24 20.12 -10.57
C LYS A 143 3.59 20.59 -9.15
N ARG A 144 4.41 19.85 -8.39
CA ARG A 144 4.85 20.21 -7.02
C ARG A 144 6.11 21.10 -7.00
N GLU A 145 6.48 21.65 -8.14
CA GLU A 145 7.60 22.58 -8.30
C GLU A 145 7.41 23.86 -7.44
N LYS A 146 8.22 23.98 -6.40
CA LYS A 146 8.56 25.26 -5.77
C LYS A 146 10.02 25.55 -6.13
N ARG A 147 10.34 26.80 -6.49
CA ARG A 147 11.69 27.22 -6.91
C ARG A 147 12.73 26.87 -5.84
N GLY A 148 13.76 26.11 -6.23
CA GLY A 148 14.89 25.67 -5.39
C GLY A 148 15.21 24.17 -5.50
N ASP A 149 16.49 23.84 -5.71
CA ASP A 149 17.08 22.49 -5.77
C ASP A 149 16.56 21.56 -6.89
N GLU A 150 16.52 22.07 -8.12
CA GLU A 150 16.06 21.33 -9.32
C GLU A 150 16.86 20.05 -9.57
N GLU A 151 18.17 20.06 -9.35
CA GLU A 151 19.05 18.90 -9.58
C GLU A 151 18.72 17.71 -8.66
N LYS A 152 18.53 17.96 -7.36
CA LYS A 152 18.17 16.91 -6.39
C LYS A 152 16.79 16.32 -6.68
N ARG A 153 15.83 17.14 -7.10
CA ARG A 153 14.49 16.69 -7.51
C ARG A 153 14.52 15.91 -8.81
N ALA A 154 15.32 16.33 -9.77
CA ALA A 154 15.55 15.59 -11.01
C ALA A 154 16.17 14.22 -10.73
N MET A 155 17.16 14.15 -9.82
CA MET A 155 17.75 12.88 -9.39
C MET A 155 16.74 11.97 -8.67
N LEU A 156 15.92 12.52 -7.76
CA LEU A 156 14.86 11.76 -7.10
C LEU A 156 13.86 11.21 -8.13
N ARG A 157 13.51 12.01 -9.14
CA ARG A 157 12.60 11.59 -10.20
C ARG A 157 13.19 10.50 -11.07
N LEU A 158 14.46 10.62 -11.45
CA LEU A 158 15.19 9.59 -12.16
C LEU A 158 15.16 8.27 -11.38
N GLN A 159 15.42 8.32 -10.07
CA GLN A 159 15.35 7.15 -9.19
C GLN A 159 13.97 6.50 -9.13
N LEU A 160 12.88 7.25 -9.25
CA LEU A 160 11.52 6.71 -9.12
C LEU A 160 10.92 6.26 -10.45
N TYR A 161 11.20 6.99 -11.53
CA TYR A 161 10.49 6.86 -12.81
C TYR A 161 11.41 6.64 -14.02
N GLY A 162 12.75 6.71 -13.88
CA GLY A 162 13.68 6.55 -14.99
C GLY A 162 13.89 7.81 -15.83
N TYR A 163 14.71 7.69 -16.88
CA TYR A 163 14.99 8.76 -17.83
C TYR A 163 13.81 8.98 -18.76
N HIS A 164 13.20 10.16 -18.68
CA HIS A 164 12.20 10.61 -19.64
C HIS A 164 12.42 12.07 -20.00
N THR A 165 12.36 12.39 -21.30
CA THR A 165 12.42 13.75 -21.82
C THR A 165 11.27 14.59 -21.24
N PRO A 166 11.54 15.77 -20.64
CA PRO A 166 10.46 16.65 -20.21
C PRO A 166 9.71 17.17 -21.43
N THR A 167 8.49 16.70 -21.66
CA THR A 167 7.61 17.25 -22.68
C THR A 167 6.91 18.48 -22.12
N ASN A 168 7.29 19.67 -22.60
CA ASN A 168 6.60 20.92 -22.31
C ASN A 168 5.12 20.81 -22.73
N SER A 169 4.20 20.81 -21.76
CA SER A 169 2.81 21.15 -22.02
C SER A 169 2.26 22.02 -20.89
N VAL A 170 2.04 23.30 -21.23
CA VAL A 170 1.36 24.31 -20.40
C VAL A 170 -0.13 23.98 -20.39
N LEU A 171 -0.71 23.63 -19.23
CA LEU A 171 -2.16 23.77 -19.02
C LEU A 171 -2.51 24.11 -17.56
N LYS A 172 -3.57 24.94 -17.46
CA LYS A 172 -3.94 25.90 -16.42
C LYS A 172 -4.26 25.32 -15.02
N THR A 173 -4.08 26.22 -14.07
CA THR A 173 -4.40 26.24 -12.64
C THR A 173 -5.84 25.83 -12.33
N GLU A 174 -6.05 25.08 -11.24
CA GLU A 174 -7.01 25.39 -10.16
C GLU A 174 -6.93 24.35 -9.01
N GLY A 175 -6.92 24.86 -7.76
CA GLY A 175 -7.22 24.09 -6.54
C GLY A 175 -6.02 23.61 -5.71
N GLU A 176 -5.55 24.44 -4.77
CA GLU A 176 -4.77 23.99 -3.62
C GLU A 176 -5.64 23.16 -2.67
N ASP A 177 -5.30 21.89 -2.49
CA ASP A 177 -5.92 21.03 -1.48
C ASP A 177 -4.83 20.09 -0.92
N LEU A 178 -4.36 20.44 0.27
CA LEU A 178 -3.27 19.80 1.02
C LEU A 178 -3.74 18.55 1.78
N VAL A 179 -4.48 17.65 1.13
CA VAL A 179 -4.82 16.34 1.72
C VAL A 179 -4.00 15.25 1.02
N PRO A 180 -3.36 14.31 1.73
CA PRO A 180 -2.83 13.09 1.12
C PRO A 180 -3.98 12.29 0.46
N ARG A 181 -4.17 12.50 -0.84
CA ARG A 181 -5.26 11.90 -1.63
C ARG A 181 -4.96 10.43 -1.96
N SER A 182 -5.99 9.58 -1.97
CA SER A 182 -5.86 8.17 -2.35
C SER A 182 -5.44 8.04 -3.82
N TYR A 183 -4.79 6.92 -4.15
CA TYR A 183 -4.42 6.54 -5.51
C TYR A 183 -5.64 6.50 -6.43
N TRP A 184 -6.72 5.91 -5.96
CA TRP A 184 -7.99 5.80 -6.69
C TRP A 184 -8.73 7.13 -6.79
N ASP A 185 -8.56 8.05 -5.85
CA ASP A 185 -9.12 9.41 -5.96
C ASP A 185 -8.39 10.24 -7.03
N THR A 186 -7.09 9.99 -7.18
CA THR A 186 -6.31 10.60 -8.26
C THR A 186 -6.84 10.10 -9.60
N LEU A 187 -7.09 8.80 -9.71
CA LEU A 187 -7.65 8.20 -10.92
C LEU A 187 -9.04 8.71 -11.25
N ARG A 188 -9.96 8.68 -10.27
CA ARG A 188 -11.34 9.16 -10.41
C ARG A 188 -11.43 10.63 -10.86
N ARG A 189 -10.42 11.46 -10.55
CA ARG A 189 -10.39 12.86 -10.99
C ARG A 189 -9.70 13.05 -12.34
N SER A 190 -8.77 12.18 -12.70
CA SER A 190 -8.11 12.21 -14.01
C SER A 190 -8.95 11.59 -15.13
N THR A 191 -10.07 10.91 -14.82
CA THR A 191 -10.95 10.20 -15.78
C THR A 191 -11.75 11.11 -16.70
N SER A 192 -11.27 12.30 -17.08
CA SER A 192 -11.81 12.89 -18.29
C SER A 192 -11.35 12.04 -19.47
N GLN A 193 -12.30 11.54 -20.25
CA GLN A 193 -12.05 10.65 -21.39
C GLN A 193 -11.05 11.28 -22.38
N ALA A 194 -11.03 12.61 -22.50
CA ALA A 194 -10.06 13.38 -23.26
C ALA A 194 -8.62 13.31 -22.71
N LEU A 195 -8.43 13.35 -21.38
CA LEU A 195 -7.09 13.20 -20.80
C LEU A 195 -6.56 11.78 -20.99
N PHE A 196 -7.40 10.75 -20.87
CA PHE A 196 -6.99 9.37 -21.08
C PHE A 196 -6.66 9.09 -22.56
N SER A 197 -7.45 9.63 -23.50
CA SER A 197 -7.15 9.57 -24.95
C SER A 197 -5.80 10.21 -25.28
N ASP A 198 -5.55 11.44 -24.83
CA ASP A 198 -4.28 12.16 -25.05
C ASP A 198 -3.07 11.45 -24.41
N LEU A 199 -3.29 10.71 -23.31
CA LEU A 199 -2.27 9.94 -22.62
C LEU A 199 -2.04 8.57 -23.27
N ALA A 200 -3.09 7.93 -23.79
CA ALA A 200 -3.02 6.66 -24.51
C ALA A 200 -2.32 6.81 -25.86
N GLU A 201 -2.55 7.91 -26.59
CA GLU A 201 -1.79 8.22 -27.82
C GLU A 201 -0.28 8.40 -27.54
N ARG A 202 0.08 8.90 -26.36
CA ARG A 202 1.48 9.04 -25.91
C ARG A 202 2.06 7.76 -25.31
N ALA A 203 1.22 6.75 -25.01
CA ALA A 203 1.66 5.49 -24.45
C ALA A 203 2.51 4.68 -25.45
N ASP A 204 2.35 4.91 -26.76
CA ASP A 204 3.16 4.26 -27.81
C ASP A 204 4.64 4.67 -27.75
N ASP A 205 4.93 5.97 -27.63
CA ASP A 205 6.29 6.51 -27.44
C ASP A 205 6.90 6.00 -26.12
N ILE A 206 6.06 5.88 -25.09
CA ILE A 206 6.45 5.47 -23.73
C ILE A 206 6.74 3.96 -23.65
N SER A 207 5.96 3.11 -24.35
CA SER A 207 6.17 1.66 -24.36
C SER A 207 7.55 1.28 -24.93
N SER A 208 8.10 2.14 -25.79
CA SER A 208 9.44 1.97 -26.37
C SER A 208 10.59 2.38 -25.43
N SER A 209 10.30 3.25 -24.46
CA SER A 209 11.29 3.84 -23.54
C SER A 209 11.26 3.23 -22.14
N LEU A 210 10.16 2.63 -21.69
CA LEU A 210 10.05 2.04 -20.37
C LEU A 210 10.65 0.63 -20.34
N SER A 211 11.38 0.35 -19.26
CA SER A 211 11.82 -1.01 -18.96
C SER A 211 10.64 -1.87 -18.56
N ASP A 212 10.56 -3.08 -19.12
CA ASP A 212 9.57 -4.06 -18.70
C ASP A 212 9.79 -4.47 -17.24
N THR A 213 8.69 -4.78 -16.56
CA THR A 213 8.67 -5.14 -15.15
C THR A 213 7.99 -6.50 -14.94
N THR A 214 8.05 -7.01 -13.72
CA THR A 214 7.40 -8.30 -13.38
C THR A 214 5.90 -8.26 -13.65
N LEU A 215 5.20 -7.20 -13.24
CA LEU A 215 3.75 -7.12 -13.40
C LEU A 215 3.36 -6.97 -14.88
N LEU A 216 4.10 -6.15 -15.64
CA LEU A 216 3.85 -5.99 -17.07
C LEU A 216 3.99 -7.33 -17.81
N VAL A 217 5.04 -8.09 -17.52
CA VAL A 217 5.25 -9.42 -18.14
C VAL A 217 4.25 -10.46 -17.62
N HIS A 218 3.87 -10.40 -16.34
CA HIS A 218 2.90 -11.31 -15.73
C HIS A 218 1.51 -11.16 -16.37
N PHE A 219 1.04 -9.92 -16.55
CA PHE A 219 -0.28 -9.62 -17.11
C PHE A 219 -0.32 -9.69 -18.64
N PHE A 220 0.62 -9.03 -19.33
CA PHE A 220 0.55 -8.81 -20.78
C PHE A 220 1.50 -9.72 -21.58
N GLY A 221 2.24 -10.58 -20.89
CA GLY A 221 3.22 -11.49 -21.47
C GLY A 221 4.49 -10.78 -21.94
N LYS A 222 5.50 -11.57 -22.32
CA LYS A 222 6.83 -11.10 -22.72
C LYS A 222 6.84 -10.17 -23.94
N LYS A 223 5.78 -10.21 -24.76
CA LYS A 223 5.61 -9.37 -25.95
C LYS A 223 4.67 -8.18 -25.71
N GLY A 224 4.03 -8.10 -24.53
CA GLY A 224 3.07 -7.04 -24.20
C GLY A 224 1.80 -7.02 -25.06
N LYS A 225 1.40 -8.19 -25.62
CA LYS A 225 0.25 -8.32 -26.53
C LYS A 225 -0.92 -9.07 -25.93
N ALA A 226 -0.75 -9.71 -24.77
CA ALA A 226 -1.88 -10.29 -24.07
C ALA A 226 -2.65 -9.17 -23.38
N GLU A 227 -3.93 -9.39 -23.19
CA GLU A 227 -4.86 -8.49 -22.50
C GLU A 227 -5.34 -9.17 -21.22
N LEU A 228 -5.70 -8.36 -20.23
CA LEU A 228 -6.08 -8.82 -18.90
C LEU A 228 -7.59 -8.70 -18.71
N ASN A 229 -8.29 -9.83 -18.56
CA ASN A 229 -9.71 -9.83 -18.23
C ASN A 229 -9.96 -9.56 -16.74
N PHE A 230 -11.21 -9.29 -16.38
CA PHE A 230 -11.61 -9.00 -15.00
C PHE A 230 -11.35 -10.16 -14.02
N GLU A 231 -11.55 -11.42 -14.43
CA GLU A 231 -11.39 -12.59 -13.55
C GLU A 231 -9.93 -12.76 -13.12
N ASP A 232 -9.00 -12.64 -14.06
CA ASP A 232 -7.57 -12.71 -13.82
C ASP A 232 -7.09 -11.52 -12.97
N PHE A 233 -7.62 -10.31 -13.22
CA PHE A 233 -7.36 -9.13 -12.40
C PHE A 233 -7.88 -9.30 -10.97
N TYR A 234 -9.11 -9.79 -10.79
CA TYR A 234 -9.71 -10.10 -9.50
C TYR A 234 -8.87 -11.11 -8.73
N ARG A 235 -8.53 -12.24 -9.37
CA ARG A 235 -7.75 -13.31 -8.77
C ARG A 235 -6.36 -12.83 -8.36
N PHE A 236 -5.72 -11.97 -9.16
CA PHE A 236 -4.45 -11.37 -8.78
C PHE A 236 -4.58 -10.53 -7.50
N MET A 237 -5.59 -9.67 -7.42
CA MET A 237 -5.80 -8.81 -6.25
C MET A 237 -6.11 -9.61 -4.98
N ASP A 238 -7.02 -10.60 -5.06
CA ASP A 238 -7.36 -11.48 -3.92
C ASP A 238 -6.15 -12.32 -3.48
N ASN A 239 -5.40 -12.87 -4.43
CA ASN A 239 -4.17 -13.62 -4.13
C ASN A 239 -3.12 -12.75 -3.45
N LEU A 240 -2.93 -11.50 -3.89
CA LEU A 240 -1.96 -10.59 -3.27
C LEU A 240 -2.37 -10.23 -1.84
N GLN A 241 -3.64 -9.92 -1.61
CA GLN A 241 -4.15 -9.67 -0.26
C GLN A 241 -3.95 -10.91 0.63
N THR A 242 -4.30 -12.09 0.11
CA THR A 242 -4.13 -13.36 0.81
C THR A 242 -2.66 -13.64 1.13
N GLU A 243 -1.74 -13.41 0.18
CA GLU A 243 -0.32 -13.64 0.35
C GLU A 243 0.29 -12.79 1.47
N VAL A 244 -0.04 -11.49 1.51
CA VAL A 244 0.46 -10.60 2.57
C VAL A 244 -0.12 -10.99 3.94
N LEU A 245 -1.40 -11.33 4.00
CA LEU A 245 -2.05 -11.79 5.24
C LEU A 245 -1.46 -13.12 5.73
N GLU A 246 -1.19 -14.07 4.83
CA GLU A 246 -0.54 -15.33 5.18
C GLU A 246 0.86 -15.10 5.76
N ILE A 247 1.64 -14.18 5.20
CA ILE A 247 2.99 -13.87 5.70
C ILE A 247 2.93 -13.23 7.09
N GLU A 248 2.01 -12.29 7.30
CA GLU A 248 1.77 -11.69 8.62
C GLU A 248 1.36 -12.78 9.62
N PHE A 249 0.38 -13.62 9.30
CA PHE A 249 -0.07 -14.71 10.17
C PHE A 249 1.06 -15.71 10.50
N LEU A 250 1.79 -16.15 9.48
CA LEU A 250 2.88 -17.13 9.65
C LEU A 250 4.02 -16.58 10.52
N SER A 251 4.27 -15.26 10.46
CA SER A 251 5.31 -14.62 11.27
C SER A 251 5.04 -14.67 12.78
N TYR A 252 3.79 -14.86 13.18
CA TYR A 252 3.37 -14.97 14.59
C TYR A 252 2.98 -16.40 15.00
N SER A 253 2.48 -17.21 14.06
CA SER A 253 2.04 -18.59 14.35
C SER A 253 3.16 -19.53 14.81
N ASN A 254 4.43 -19.19 14.54
CA ASN A 254 5.60 -20.04 14.82
C ASN A 254 5.46 -21.49 14.31
N GLY A 255 4.72 -21.69 13.20
CA GLY A 255 4.47 -23.01 12.60
C GLY A 255 3.20 -23.71 13.08
N MET A 256 2.43 -23.09 13.97
CA MET A 256 1.12 -23.56 14.42
C MET A 256 0.00 -23.18 13.43
N ASN A 257 -1.14 -23.85 13.53
CA ASN A 257 -2.32 -23.56 12.70
C ASN A 257 -3.14 -22.34 13.20
N THR A 258 -2.77 -21.81 14.37
CA THR A 258 -3.43 -20.69 15.05
C THR A 258 -2.38 -19.70 15.56
N ILE A 259 -2.74 -18.42 15.60
CA ILE A 259 -1.99 -17.40 16.35
C ILE A 259 -2.67 -17.17 17.70
N SER A 260 -1.90 -16.77 18.72
CA SER A 260 -2.49 -16.34 19.98
C SER A 260 -3.38 -15.11 19.76
N GLU A 261 -4.38 -14.94 20.61
CA GLU A 261 -5.21 -13.75 20.61
C GLU A 261 -4.35 -12.49 20.89
N GLU A 262 -3.24 -12.65 21.63
CA GLU A 262 -2.32 -11.55 21.98
C GLU A 262 -1.55 -11.08 20.74
N ASP A 263 -1.02 -12.03 19.96
CA ASP A 263 -0.39 -11.75 18.67
C ASP A 263 -1.38 -11.10 17.71
N PHE A 264 -2.63 -11.58 17.70
CA PHE A 264 -3.69 -10.97 16.92
C PHE A 264 -3.90 -9.49 17.30
N ALA A 265 -4.00 -9.17 18.59
CA ALA A 265 -4.10 -7.79 19.08
C ALA A 265 -2.88 -6.94 18.68
N HIS A 266 -1.66 -7.49 18.78
CA HIS A 266 -0.44 -6.83 18.34
C HIS A 266 -0.46 -6.46 16.85
N ILE A 267 -0.90 -7.39 15.98
CA ILE A 267 -1.01 -7.15 14.53
C ILE A 267 -2.10 -6.10 14.24
N LEU A 268 -3.20 -6.11 15.00
CA LEU A 268 -4.26 -5.10 14.84
C LEU A 268 -3.76 -3.70 15.21
N LEU A 269 -3.04 -3.57 16.32
CA LEU A 269 -2.62 -2.28 16.87
C LEU A 269 -1.38 -1.69 16.20
N ARG A 270 -0.58 -2.49 15.46
CA ARG A 270 0.68 -2.05 14.82
C ARG A 270 0.56 -0.73 14.03
N TYR A 271 -0.54 -0.53 13.31
CA TYR A 271 -0.74 0.65 12.45
C TYR A 271 -1.72 1.67 13.05
N THR A 272 -1.99 1.58 14.35
CA THR A 272 -2.90 2.48 15.05
C THR A 272 -2.08 3.54 15.80
N ASN A 273 -2.59 4.78 15.86
CA ASN A 273 -1.93 5.87 16.57
C ASN A 273 -2.34 5.90 18.06
N VAL A 274 -2.38 4.72 18.69
CA VAL A 274 -2.81 4.56 20.08
C VAL A 274 -1.58 4.73 20.99
N GLU A 275 -1.55 5.83 21.75
CA GLU A 275 -0.43 6.17 22.65
C GLU A 275 -0.17 5.09 23.71
N ASN A 276 -1.22 4.39 24.16
CA ASN A 276 -1.15 3.33 25.17
C ASN A 276 -1.37 1.93 24.59
N THR A 277 -0.58 1.51 23.58
CA THR A 277 -0.70 0.16 23.03
C THR A 277 -0.56 -0.92 24.13
N SER A 278 0.28 -0.67 25.14
CA SER A 278 0.50 -1.58 26.27
C SER A 278 -0.74 -1.81 27.13
N SER A 279 -1.60 -0.81 27.31
CA SER A 279 -2.80 -0.97 28.16
C SER A 279 -3.83 -1.91 27.53
N TYR A 280 -3.98 -1.87 26.20
CA TYR A 280 -4.86 -2.78 25.47
C TYR A 280 -4.37 -4.24 25.59
N LEU A 281 -3.06 -4.45 25.54
CA LEU A 281 -2.44 -5.78 25.69
C LEU A 281 -2.54 -6.31 27.13
N GLU A 282 -2.33 -5.46 28.13
CA GLU A 282 -2.49 -5.82 29.54
C GLU A 282 -3.96 -6.13 29.90
N ASN A 283 -4.90 -5.33 29.41
CA ASN A 283 -6.33 -5.58 29.58
C ASN A 283 -6.74 -6.93 28.99
N MET A 284 -6.15 -7.29 27.86
CA MET A 284 -6.43 -8.53 27.16
C MET A 284 -5.87 -9.74 27.93
N ARG A 285 -4.61 -9.70 28.42
CA ARG A 285 -4.06 -10.76 29.29
C ARG A 285 -4.90 -11.03 30.53
N GLY A 286 -5.52 -9.99 31.09
CA GLY A 286 -6.42 -10.13 32.24
C GLY A 286 -7.82 -10.65 31.90
N SER A 287 -8.25 -10.55 30.64
CA SER A 287 -9.63 -10.84 30.21
C SER A 287 -9.78 -12.19 29.50
N ILE A 288 -8.70 -12.77 29.00
CA ILE A 288 -8.69 -14.08 28.31
C ILE A 288 -7.76 -15.04 29.07
N PRO A 289 -8.30 -15.84 30.01
CA PRO A 289 -7.48 -16.79 30.78
C PRO A 289 -7.13 -18.09 30.02
N GLU A 290 -7.89 -18.43 28.96
CA GLU A 290 -7.63 -19.59 28.10
C GLU A 290 -7.47 -19.14 26.63
N GLU A 291 -6.28 -19.35 26.07
CA GLU A 291 -5.99 -19.09 24.65
C GLU A 291 -6.57 -20.22 23.80
N LYS A 292 -7.59 -19.90 23.00
CA LYS A 292 -8.16 -20.82 22.00
C LYS A 292 -7.44 -20.70 20.66
N GLY A 293 -6.89 -19.51 20.40
CA GLY A 293 -6.14 -19.18 19.20
C GLY A 293 -7.04 -18.85 18.00
N ILE A 294 -6.57 -17.91 17.18
CA ILE A 294 -7.25 -17.45 15.97
C ILE A 294 -6.72 -18.21 14.76
N THR A 295 -7.60 -18.83 13.98
CA THR A 295 -7.23 -19.53 12.74
C THR A 295 -6.94 -18.55 11.59
N PHE A 296 -6.25 -19.01 10.54
CA PHE A 296 -6.00 -18.17 9.37
C PHE A 296 -7.29 -17.71 8.66
N GLU A 297 -8.34 -18.54 8.63
CA GLU A 297 -9.62 -18.18 8.02
C GLU A 297 -10.33 -17.05 8.79
N GLU A 298 -10.33 -17.13 10.13
CA GLU A 298 -10.85 -16.06 11.00
C GLU A 298 -10.02 -14.77 10.84
N PHE A 299 -8.69 -14.90 10.83
CA PHE A 299 -7.78 -13.78 10.58
C PHE A 299 -8.07 -13.10 9.23
N ARG A 300 -8.15 -13.87 8.14
CA ARG A 300 -8.45 -13.34 6.79
C ARG A 300 -9.83 -12.68 6.75
N SER A 301 -10.85 -13.32 7.33
CA SER A 301 -12.22 -12.80 7.36
C SER A 301 -12.29 -11.45 8.07
N PHE A 302 -11.56 -11.29 9.18
CA PHE A 302 -11.49 -10.02 9.90
C PHE A 302 -10.87 -8.90 9.08
N PHE A 303 -9.78 -9.17 8.37
CA PHE A 303 -9.10 -8.15 7.56
C PHE A 303 -9.86 -7.80 6.28
N GLN A 304 -10.58 -8.76 5.71
CA GLN A 304 -11.55 -8.48 4.64
C GLN A 304 -12.67 -7.56 5.14
N PHE A 305 -13.15 -7.77 6.36
CA PHE A 305 -14.08 -6.84 7.01
C PHE A 305 -13.46 -5.44 7.16
N LEU A 306 -12.22 -5.33 7.66
CA LEU A 306 -11.56 -4.04 7.82
C LEU A 306 -11.44 -3.27 6.50
N ASN A 307 -11.18 -3.93 5.37
CA ASN A 307 -11.16 -3.28 4.06
C ASN A 307 -12.53 -2.67 3.65
N ASN A 308 -13.62 -3.09 4.28
CA ASN A 308 -14.98 -2.56 4.10
C ASN A 308 -15.45 -1.73 5.32
N LEU A 309 -14.52 -1.15 6.10
CA LEU A 309 -14.86 -0.37 7.30
C LEU A 309 -15.74 0.84 6.99
N GLU A 310 -15.67 1.40 5.79
CA GLU A 310 -16.52 2.54 5.39
C GLU A 310 -18.00 2.15 5.34
N ASP A 311 -18.34 1.02 4.71
CA ASP A 311 -19.71 0.50 4.64
C ASP A 311 -20.22 0.12 6.05
N PHE A 312 -19.37 -0.50 6.86
CA PHE A 312 -19.68 -0.76 8.26
C PHE A 312 -19.89 0.53 9.06
N THR A 313 -19.07 1.56 8.80
CA THR A 313 -19.21 2.88 9.45
C THR A 313 -20.57 3.48 9.12
N ILE A 314 -21.04 3.39 7.87
CA ILE A 314 -22.37 3.87 7.47
C ILE A 314 -23.47 3.16 8.26
N ALA A 315 -23.38 1.82 8.39
CA ALA A 315 -24.32 1.05 9.21
C ALA A 315 -24.29 1.47 10.70
N MET A 316 -23.09 1.79 11.23
CA MET A 316 -22.90 2.19 12.62
C MET A 316 -23.20 3.66 12.91
N GLN A 317 -23.28 4.52 11.89
CA GLN A 317 -23.62 5.93 12.06
C GLN A 317 -24.98 6.11 12.75
N MET A 318 -25.96 5.24 12.45
CA MET A 318 -27.28 5.29 13.10
C MET A 318 -27.21 5.06 14.61
N TYR A 319 -26.36 4.14 15.08
CA TYR A 319 -26.14 3.88 16.51
C TYR A 319 -25.36 5.03 17.17
N ASN A 320 -24.38 5.59 16.45
CA ASN A 320 -23.62 6.75 16.92
C ASN A 320 -24.48 8.01 17.05
N PHE A 321 -25.44 8.26 16.15
CA PHE A 321 -26.41 9.36 16.28
C PHE A 321 -27.30 9.23 17.53
N ALA A 322 -27.57 8.00 17.96
CA ALA A 322 -28.29 7.71 19.19
C ALA A 322 -27.39 7.66 20.43
N SER A 323 -26.07 7.88 20.28
CA SER A 323 -25.06 7.70 21.34
C SER A 323 -25.15 6.34 22.05
N ARG A 324 -25.49 5.29 21.30
CA ARG A 324 -25.58 3.91 21.82
C ARG A 324 -24.34 3.12 21.44
N SER A 325 -23.78 2.39 22.40
CA SER A 325 -22.81 1.32 22.14
C SER A 325 -23.52 0.08 21.59
N ILE A 326 -22.77 -0.79 20.92
CA ILE A 326 -23.30 -2.01 20.27
C ILE A 326 -22.79 -3.26 20.97
N GLY A 327 -23.67 -4.22 21.22
CA GLY A 327 -23.30 -5.53 21.73
C GLY A 327 -22.70 -6.43 20.65
N GLN A 328 -22.21 -7.59 21.05
CA GLN A 328 -21.56 -8.57 20.17
C GLN A 328 -22.48 -9.08 19.04
N ASP A 329 -23.77 -9.30 19.33
CA ASP A 329 -24.74 -9.80 18.35
C ASP A 329 -25.10 -8.75 17.29
N GLU A 330 -25.29 -7.51 17.70
CA GLU A 330 -25.49 -6.38 16.80
C GLU A 330 -24.25 -6.15 15.94
N PHE A 331 -23.06 -6.19 16.53
CA PHE A 331 -21.80 -6.07 15.81
C PHE A 331 -21.67 -7.15 14.74
N LYS A 332 -21.84 -8.42 15.12
CA LYS A 332 -21.77 -9.57 14.20
C LYS A 332 -22.76 -9.42 13.04
N ARG A 333 -23.99 -8.98 13.33
CA ARG A 333 -25.02 -8.74 12.31
C ARG A 333 -24.64 -7.59 11.39
N ALA A 334 -24.14 -6.49 11.93
CA ALA A 334 -23.73 -5.33 11.17
C ALA A 334 -22.55 -5.65 10.24
N VAL A 335 -21.57 -6.44 10.69
CA VAL A 335 -20.48 -6.91 9.81
C VAL A 335 -21.02 -7.76 8.66
N TYR A 336 -21.94 -8.68 8.94
CA TYR A 336 -22.55 -9.50 7.89
C TYR A 336 -23.34 -8.68 6.87
N VAL A 337 -24.10 -7.68 7.32
CA VAL A 337 -24.87 -6.79 6.42
C VAL A 337 -23.95 -5.91 5.57
N ALA A 338 -22.87 -5.38 6.16
CA ALA A 338 -21.95 -4.50 5.45
C ALA A 338 -21.06 -5.23 4.45
N THR A 339 -20.67 -6.48 4.73
CA THR A 339 -19.59 -7.17 4.00
C THR A 339 -19.97 -8.52 3.41
N GLY A 340 -21.08 -9.12 3.85
CA GLY A 340 -21.45 -10.50 3.54
C GLY A 340 -20.62 -11.56 4.29
N VAL A 341 -19.59 -11.15 5.04
CA VAL A 341 -18.69 -12.06 5.78
C VAL A 341 -19.31 -12.44 7.13
N LYS A 342 -19.26 -13.73 7.46
CA LYS A 342 -19.71 -14.24 8.76
C LYS A 342 -18.52 -14.41 9.69
N LEU A 343 -18.40 -13.53 10.69
CA LEU A 343 -17.38 -13.68 11.72
C LEU A 343 -17.76 -14.78 12.72
N SER A 344 -16.77 -15.53 13.19
CA SER A 344 -16.97 -16.53 14.24
C SER A 344 -17.32 -15.85 15.57
N PRO A 345 -18.14 -16.47 16.45
CA PRO A 345 -18.41 -15.92 17.77
C PRO A 345 -17.14 -15.72 18.60
N HIS A 346 -16.16 -16.61 18.43
CA HIS A 346 -14.86 -16.49 19.11
C HIS A 346 -14.13 -15.22 18.70
N LEU A 347 -13.99 -14.98 17.39
CA LEU A 347 -13.34 -13.78 16.87
C LEU A 347 -14.03 -12.49 17.31
N VAL A 348 -15.38 -12.47 17.31
CA VAL A 348 -16.14 -11.30 17.79
C VAL A 348 -15.85 -11.05 19.28
N ASN A 349 -15.92 -12.08 20.11
CA ASN A 349 -15.59 -11.95 21.54
C ASN A 349 -14.15 -11.46 21.75
N THR A 350 -13.17 -12.00 21.02
CA THR A 350 -11.77 -11.54 21.08
C THR A 350 -11.64 -10.07 20.70
N VAL A 351 -12.32 -9.61 19.65
CA VAL A 351 -12.32 -8.19 19.26
C VAL A 351 -12.91 -7.30 20.36
N PHE A 352 -14.01 -7.73 20.99
CA PHE A 352 -14.59 -7.01 22.12
C PHE A 352 -13.60 -6.95 23.29
N LYS A 353 -12.99 -8.07 23.69
CA LYS A 353 -11.98 -8.07 24.76
C LYS A 353 -10.74 -7.21 24.47
N ILE A 354 -10.43 -6.96 23.20
CA ILE A 354 -9.36 -6.03 22.82
C ILE A 354 -9.83 -4.58 22.95
N PHE A 355 -10.99 -4.20 22.37
CA PHE A 355 -11.37 -2.79 22.21
C PHE A 355 -12.33 -2.24 23.27
N ASP A 356 -12.99 -3.10 24.05
CA ASP A 356 -13.85 -2.74 25.17
C ASP A 356 -12.97 -2.28 26.36
N VAL A 357 -12.78 -0.97 26.48
CA VAL A 357 -11.91 -0.38 27.50
C VAL A 357 -12.66 -0.16 28.82
N ASP A 358 -13.95 0.17 28.74
CA ASP A 358 -14.80 0.41 29.91
C ASP A 358 -15.43 -0.86 30.50
N ARG A 359 -15.25 -2.01 29.82
CA ARG A 359 -15.68 -3.36 30.21
C ARG A 359 -17.20 -3.48 30.29
N ASP A 360 -17.91 -2.78 29.40
CA ASP A 360 -19.37 -2.81 29.32
C ASP A 360 -19.92 -3.91 28.38
N ASP A 361 -19.03 -4.72 27.78
CA ASP A 361 -19.30 -5.75 26.76
C ASP A 361 -19.97 -5.18 25.49
N GLN A 362 -19.79 -3.88 25.26
CA GLN A 362 -20.24 -3.17 24.08
C GLN A 362 -19.05 -2.44 23.42
N LEU A 363 -19.25 -1.99 22.18
CA LEU A 363 -18.26 -1.18 21.47
C LEU A 363 -18.84 0.17 21.10
N SER A 364 -18.18 1.24 21.55
CA SER A 364 -18.47 2.59 21.08
C SER A 364 -17.76 2.89 19.75
N TYR A 365 -18.24 3.93 19.06
CA TYR A 365 -17.62 4.41 17.83
C TYR A 365 -16.13 4.79 18.03
N LYS A 366 -15.78 5.35 19.19
CA LYS A 366 -14.42 5.82 19.48
C LYS A 366 -13.46 4.65 19.75
N GLU A 367 -13.94 3.60 20.40
CA GLU A 367 -13.15 2.42 20.75
C GLU A 367 -12.75 1.61 19.53
N PHE A 368 -13.68 1.37 18.61
CA PHE A 368 -13.37 0.51 17.45
C PHE A 368 -13.11 1.30 16.16
N ILE A 369 -14.12 2.05 15.68
CA ILE A 369 -14.05 2.69 14.35
C ILE A 369 -12.98 3.78 14.32
N GLY A 370 -12.85 4.58 15.39
CA GLY A 370 -11.80 5.59 15.52
C GLY A 370 -10.41 5.01 15.35
N ILE A 371 -10.12 3.90 16.04
CA ILE A 371 -8.82 3.23 16.01
C ILE A 371 -8.57 2.55 14.66
N MET A 372 -9.57 1.86 14.11
CA MET A 372 -9.42 1.09 12.86
C MET A 372 -9.30 1.94 11.59
N LYS A 373 -9.83 3.18 11.61
CA LYS A 373 -9.64 4.13 10.50
C LYS A 373 -8.18 4.51 10.29
N ASP A 374 -7.42 4.65 11.36
CA ASP A 374 -5.98 4.92 11.27
C ASP A 374 -5.23 3.70 10.73
N ARG A 375 -5.63 2.50 11.18
CA ARG A 375 -5.05 1.22 10.74
C ARG A 375 -5.17 0.98 9.25
N LEU A 376 -6.33 1.26 8.65
CA LEU A 376 -6.56 1.08 7.22
C LEU A 376 -5.53 1.82 6.35
N ASN A 377 -4.96 2.90 6.88
CA ASN A 377 -3.93 3.66 6.21
C ASN A 377 -2.51 3.06 6.39
N ARG A 378 -2.34 1.91 7.05
CA ARG A 378 -1.07 1.19 7.29
C ARG A 378 0.10 2.11 7.70
N GLY A 379 -0.16 3.13 8.53
CA GLY A 379 0.84 4.11 8.96
C GLY A 379 1.28 5.14 7.90
N PHE A 380 0.69 5.14 6.70
CA PHE A 380 1.05 6.03 5.60
C PHE A 380 0.50 7.47 5.75
N ARG A 381 -0.41 7.73 6.70
CA ARG A 381 -0.95 9.08 6.97
C ARG A 381 -0.10 9.93 7.91
N GLY A 382 0.86 9.32 8.60
CA GLY A 382 1.66 10.01 9.60
C GLY A 382 2.82 9.15 10.07
N TYR A 383 3.89 9.10 9.29
CA TYR A 383 5.20 8.88 9.90
C TYR A 383 5.45 10.14 10.74
N LYS A 384 5.17 10.10 12.05
CA LYS A 384 5.81 11.07 12.94
C LYS A 384 7.31 10.86 12.72
N PRO A 385 8.08 11.88 12.29
CA PRO A 385 9.52 11.71 12.25
C PRO A 385 9.91 11.25 13.64
N ILE A 386 10.54 10.08 13.74
CA ILE A 386 11.25 9.69 14.95
C ILE A 386 12.05 10.94 15.30
N GLN A 387 11.77 11.53 16.46
CA GLN A 387 12.56 12.61 17.01
C GLN A 387 13.95 12.05 17.30
N ARG A 388 14.75 11.83 16.24
CA ARG A 388 16.19 11.84 16.36
C ARG A 388 16.52 13.29 16.63
N TYR A 389 16.85 13.53 17.91
CA TYR A 389 17.41 14.75 18.48
C TYR A 389 17.69 15.82 17.43
N THR A 390 17.01 16.96 17.55
CA THR A 390 17.34 18.17 16.80
C THR A 390 18.84 18.39 16.87
N THR A 391 19.57 18.05 15.80
CA THR A 391 21.03 18.22 15.76
C THR A 391 21.35 19.66 16.13
N PHE A 392 22.36 19.86 16.98
CA PHE A 392 22.83 21.18 17.45
C PHE A 392 22.94 22.22 16.32
N LYS A 393 23.35 21.78 15.11
CA LYS A 393 23.36 22.58 13.87
C LYS A 393 22.02 23.22 13.50
N SER A 394 20.89 22.53 13.70
CA SER A 394 19.55 23.05 13.40
C SER A 394 19.09 24.11 14.39
N CYS A 395 19.48 24.00 15.67
CA CYS A 395 19.17 25.02 16.69
C CYS A 395 19.99 26.28 16.45
N VAL A 396 21.29 26.15 16.18
CA VAL A 396 22.19 27.29 15.89
C VAL A 396 21.76 28.02 14.62
N ARG A 397 21.34 27.30 13.58
CA ARG A 397 20.85 27.93 12.35
C ARG A 397 19.57 28.73 12.60
N LYS A 398 18.66 28.24 13.45
CA LYS A 398 17.40 28.93 13.77
C LYS A 398 17.60 30.22 14.57
N GLU A 399 18.60 30.25 15.46
CA GLU A 399 19.01 31.45 16.20
C GLU A 399 19.68 32.49 15.30
N LEU A 400 20.55 32.06 14.37
CA LEU A 400 21.26 32.96 13.47
C LEU A 400 20.36 33.68 12.45
N TYR A 401 19.21 33.09 12.08
CA TYR A 401 18.22 33.72 11.19
C TYR A 401 17.12 34.47 11.96
N SER A 402 17.19 34.52 13.29
CA SER A 402 16.23 35.21 14.18
C SER A 402 16.69 36.62 14.59
N ARG A 403 17.67 37.20 13.90
CA ARG A 403 18.11 38.59 14.12
C ARG A 403 17.77 39.49 12.95
#